data_AF-A0A4U1EP63-F1
#
_entry.id   AF-A0A4U1EP63-F1
#
_cell.length_a   1.000
_cell.length_b   1.000
_cell.length_c   1.000
_cell.angle_alpha   90.00
_cell.angle_beta   90.00
_cell.angle_gamma   90.00
#
_symmetry.space_group_name_H-M   'P 1'
#
loop_
_entity.id
_entity.type
_entity.pdbx_description
1 polymer ?
#
loop_
_entity_poly.entity_id
_entity_poly.type
_entity_poly.pdbx_seq_one_letter_code
_entity_poly.pdbx_strand_id
1 'polypeptide(L)'
;QLEKCIDNALRKNDFKPLKTLLQIDICEDVKIKCSKQFFHKLDDLMCRELNKKDIQTVSTILVSFGRCGKNISILGKAGLLTMIKQGLVQKMNYDLQVAIVEALCRMTPEKQRQELACQWFSMDFIANAFKGIKVSEFET
;
A
#
# COMPACT_ATOMS: atom_id res chain seq x y z
N GLN A 1 -4.60 -3.94 -17.59
CA GLN A 1 -3.42 -3.29 -18.21
C GLN A 1 -2.25 -3.25 -17.22
N LEU A 2 -2.44 -2.72 -16.01
CA LEU A 2 -1.43 -2.72 -14.95
C LEU A 2 -0.85 -4.12 -14.65
N GLU A 3 -1.68 -5.13 -14.39
CA GLU A 3 -1.17 -6.49 -14.08
C GLU A 3 -0.35 -7.09 -15.23
N LYS A 4 -0.65 -6.74 -16.49
CA LYS A 4 0.16 -7.18 -17.65
C LYS A 4 1.52 -6.48 -17.66
N CYS A 5 1.59 -5.20 -17.26
CA CYS A 5 2.86 -4.49 -17.09
C CYS A 5 3.71 -5.14 -15.99
N ILE A 6 3.09 -5.51 -14.86
CA ILE A 6 3.76 -6.24 -13.77
C ILE A 6 4.23 -7.62 -14.24
N ASP A 7 3.41 -8.36 -14.99
CA ASP A 7 3.79 -9.66 -15.57
C ASP A 7 5.00 -9.54 -16.52
N ASN A 8 5.05 -8.49 -17.35
CA ASN A 8 6.20 -8.23 -18.23
C ASN A 8 7.46 -7.89 -17.44
N ALA A 9 7.34 -7.05 -16.41
CA ALA A 9 8.45 -6.73 -15.52
C ALA A 9 8.97 -7.98 -14.80
N LEU A 10 8.08 -8.84 -14.28
CA LEU A 10 8.45 -10.08 -13.62
C LEU A 10 9.11 -11.08 -14.57
N ARG A 11 8.50 -11.37 -15.72
CA ARG A 11 8.94 -12.47 -16.61
C ARG A 11 10.06 -12.08 -17.56
N LYS A 12 10.07 -10.84 -18.03
CA LYS A 12 10.95 -10.36 -19.10
C LYS A 12 11.93 -9.28 -18.65
N ASN A 13 11.84 -8.84 -17.38
CA ASN A 13 12.57 -7.68 -16.87
C ASN A 13 12.32 -6.41 -17.71
N ASP A 14 11.15 -6.31 -18.35
CA ASP A 14 10.76 -5.20 -19.21
C ASP A 14 9.82 -4.23 -18.48
N PHE A 15 10.34 -3.06 -18.14
CA PHE A 15 9.63 -1.99 -17.45
C PHE A 15 9.08 -0.90 -18.38
N LYS A 16 9.34 -0.98 -19.69
CA LYS A 16 8.83 0.02 -20.66
C LYS A 16 7.31 0.15 -20.59
N PRO A 17 6.52 -0.94 -20.54
CA PRO A 17 5.06 -0.84 -20.44
C PRO A 17 4.57 -0.15 -19.15
N LEU A 18 5.33 -0.32 -18.05
CA LEU A 18 5.01 0.30 -16.76
C LEU A 18 5.28 1.81 -16.81
N LYS A 19 6.37 2.23 -17.45
CA LYS A 19 6.71 3.64 -17.67
C LYS A 19 5.72 4.34 -18.61
N THR A 20 5.29 3.66 -19.68
CA THR A 20 4.25 4.21 -20.57
C THR A 20 2.93 4.40 -19.83
N LEU A 21 2.57 3.49 -18.91
CA LEU A 21 1.36 3.65 -18.09
C LEU A 21 1.38 4.91 -17.23
N LEU A 22 2.57 5.38 -16.82
CA LEU A 22 2.72 6.63 -16.05
C LEU A 22 2.53 7.90 -16.90
N GLN A 23 2.61 7.79 -18.22
CA GLN A 23 2.44 8.93 -19.13
C GLN A 23 0.98 9.14 -19.53
N ILE A 24 0.11 8.20 -19.18
CA ILE A 24 -1.32 8.23 -19.50
C ILE A 24 -2.07 8.80 -18.29
N ASP A 25 -2.93 9.79 -18.52
CA ASP A 25 -3.85 10.25 -17.47
C ASP A 25 -4.90 9.17 -17.19
N ILE A 26 -5.00 8.80 -15.91
CA ILE A 26 -5.99 7.84 -15.46
C ILE A 26 -7.26 8.63 -15.12
N CYS A 27 -8.27 8.52 -15.97
CA CYS A 27 -9.61 9.04 -15.69
C CYS A 27 -10.19 8.35 -14.44
N GLU A 28 -10.79 9.14 -13.54
CA GLU A 28 -11.30 8.67 -12.24
C GLU A 28 -12.30 7.50 -12.37
N ASP A 29 -13.04 7.42 -13.48
CA ASP A 29 -14.08 6.39 -13.71
C ASP A 29 -13.55 5.05 -14.26
N VAL A 30 -12.27 4.96 -14.64
CA VAL A 30 -11.73 3.76 -15.29
C VAL A 30 -11.45 2.69 -14.25
N LYS A 31 -12.10 1.52 -14.37
CA LYS A 31 -11.78 0.35 -13.53
C LYS A 31 -10.67 -0.51 -14.14
N ILE A 32 -9.55 -0.61 -13.44
CA ILE A 32 -8.42 -1.49 -13.77
C ILE A 32 -8.67 -2.86 -13.13
N LYS A 33 -9.14 -3.81 -13.93
CA LYS A 33 -9.34 -5.19 -13.45
C LYS A 33 -8.00 -5.90 -13.24
N CYS A 34 -7.82 -6.45 -12.03
CA CYS A 34 -6.69 -7.27 -11.63
C CYS A 34 -7.16 -8.60 -11.03
N SER A 35 -6.33 -9.63 -11.12
CA SER A 35 -6.56 -10.95 -10.56
C SER A 35 -6.37 -10.97 -9.03
N LYS A 36 -6.79 -12.06 -8.38
CA LYS A 36 -6.50 -12.32 -6.95
C LYS A 36 -5.01 -12.36 -6.64
N GLN A 37 -4.18 -12.75 -7.61
CA GLN A 37 -2.74 -12.90 -7.45
C GLN A 37 -1.97 -11.58 -7.62
N PHE A 38 -2.65 -10.51 -8.00
CA PHE A 38 -2.01 -9.23 -8.29
C PHE A 38 -1.12 -8.73 -7.14
N PHE A 39 -1.58 -8.84 -5.90
CA PHE A 39 -0.80 -8.43 -4.74
C PHE A 39 0.51 -9.22 -4.59
N HIS A 40 0.45 -10.55 -4.73
CA HIS A 40 1.64 -11.39 -4.66
C HIS A 40 2.64 -11.06 -5.76
N LYS A 41 2.17 -10.81 -6.99
CA LYS A 41 3.03 -10.42 -8.10
C LYS A 41 3.70 -9.06 -7.85
N LEU A 42 2.96 -8.11 -7.28
CA LEU A 42 3.49 -6.80 -6.92
C LEU A 42 4.56 -6.93 -5.82
N ASP A 43 4.28 -7.73 -4.79
CA ASP A 43 5.20 -8.02 -3.68
C ASP A 43 6.49 -8.68 -4.16
N ASP A 44 6.39 -9.71 -5.01
CA ASP A 44 7.55 -10.38 -5.62
C ASP A 44 8.41 -9.41 -6.42
N LEU A 45 7.78 -8.58 -7.26
CA LEU A 45 8.50 -7.62 -8.10
C LEU A 45 9.22 -6.58 -7.24
N MET A 46 8.53 -6.03 -6.22
CA MET A 46 9.10 -5.07 -5.29
C MET A 46 10.28 -5.66 -4.52
N CYS A 47 10.13 -6.85 -3.94
CA CYS A 47 11.20 -7.55 -3.23
C CYS A 47 12.41 -7.80 -4.14
N ARG A 48 12.17 -8.24 -5.38
CA ARG A 48 13.24 -8.52 -6.35
C ARG A 48 14.05 -7.27 -6.68
N GLU A 49 13.39 -6.15 -6.98
CA GLU A 49 14.10 -4.92 -7.35
C GLU A 49 14.76 -4.24 -6.13
N LEU A 50 14.17 -4.34 -4.94
CA LEU A 50 14.80 -3.92 -3.68
C LEU A 50 16.09 -4.71 -3.39
N ASN A 51 16.07 -6.03 -3.59
CA ASN A 51 17.25 -6.89 -3.40
C ASN A 51 18.39 -6.54 -4.38
N LYS A 52 18.05 -6.10 -5.59
CA LYS A 52 19.02 -5.57 -6.56
C LYS A 52 19.48 -4.14 -6.25
N LYS A 53 18.89 -3.48 -5.25
CA LYS A 53 19.09 -2.06 -4.94
C LYS A 53 18.74 -1.13 -6.11
N ASP A 54 17.85 -1.56 -7.00
CA ASP A 54 17.37 -0.73 -8.12
C ASP A 54 16.25 0.21 -7.65
N ILE A 55 16.66 1.28 -6.95
CA ILE A 55 15.74 2.24 -6.33
C ILE A 55 14.89 2.96 -7.37
N GLN A 56 15.42 3.21 -8.57
CA GLN A 56 14.67 3.90 -9.62
C GLN A 56 13.51 3.04 -10.13
N THR A 57 13.75 1.75 -10.33
CA THR A 57 12.72 0.81 -10.73
C THR A 57 11.69 0.60 -9.61
N VAL A 58 12.13 0.47 -8.36
CA VAL A 58 11.24 0.41 -7.18
C VAL A 58 10.32 1.64 -7.11
N SER A 59 10.87 2.84 -7.27
CA SER A 59 10.10 4.08 -7.30
C SER A 59 9.07 4.07 -8.44
N THR A 60 9.47 3.63 -9.64
CA THR A 60 8.57 3.51 -10.79
C THR A 60 7.37 2.60 -10.47
N ILE A 61 7.61 1.44 -9.84
CA ILE A 61 6.56 0.50 -9.44
C ILE A 61 5.61 1.14 -8.43
N LEU A 62 6.14 1.81 -7.40
CA LEU A 62 5.33 2.49 -6.38
C LEU A 62 4.47 3.60 -6.96
N VAL A 63 5.04 4.45 -7.84
CA VAL A 63 4.28 5.54 -8.47
C VAL A 63 3.17 4.98 -9.36
N SER A 64 3.43 3.92 -10.12
CA SER A 64 2.40 3.26 -10.94
C SER A 64 1.29 2.68 -10.07
N PHE A 65 1.65 2.03 -8.97
CA PHE A 65 0.69 1.48 -8.02
C PHE A 65 -0.15 2.58 -7.36
N GLY A 66 0.49 3.64 -6.87
CA GLY A 66 -0.18 4.77 -6.22
C GLY A 66 -1.16 5.49 -7.16
N ARG A 67 -0.75 5.70 -8.42
CA ARG A 67 -1.61 6.29 -9.46
C ARG A 67 -2.82 5.41 -9.78
N CYS A 68 -2.61 4.11 -9.96
CA CYS A 68 -3.69 3.19 -10.30
C CYS A 68 -4.53 2.76 -9.08
N GLY A 69 -4.06 2.96 -7.86
CA GLY A 69 -4.54 2.27 -6.65
C GLY A 69 -6.05 2.36 -6.44
N LYS A 70 -6.62 3.58 -6.58
CA LYS A 70 -8.06 3.83 -6.45
C LYS A 70 -8.90 3.15 -7.53
N ASN A 71 -8.31 2.97 -8.73
CA ASN A 71 -8.96 2.40 -9.90
C ASN A 71 -8.86 0.87 -9.97
N ILE A 72 -8.05 0.23 -9.11
CA ILE A 72 -7.90 -1.23 -9.13
C ILE A 72 -9.18 -1.88 -8.61
N SER A 73 -9.65 -2.89 -9.34
CA SER A 73 -10.74 -3.77 -8.93
C SER A 73 -10.28 -5.23 -8.99
N ILE A 74 -10.44 -5.96 -7.88
CA ILE A 74 -10.13 -7.39 -7.77
C ILE A 74 -11.44 -8.13 -7.47
N LEU A 75 -11.85 -9.03 -8.36
CA LEU A 75 -13.14 -9.75 -8.28
C LEU A 75 -14.37 -8.83 -8.13
N GLY A 76 -14.32 -7.65 -8.75
CA GLY A 76 -15.39 -6.64 -8.65
C GLY A 76 -15.43 -5.88 -7.33
N LYS A 77 -14.48 -6.10 -6.41
CA LYS A 77 -14.32 -5.35 -5.16
C LYS A 77 -13.20 -4.32 -5.30
N ALA A 78 -13.21 -3.31 -4.43
CA ALA A 78 -12.14 -2.33 -4.33
C ALA A 78 -10.79 -3.03 -4.13
N GLY A 79 -9.83 -2.74 -5.01
CA GLY A 79 -8.53 -3.39 -5.07
C GLY A 79 -7.73 -3.19 -3.80
N LEU A 80 -7.60 -1.93 -3.35
CA LEU A 80 -6.87 -1.59 -2.12
C LEU A 80 -7.40 -2.35 -0.90
N LEU A 81 -8.72 -2.36 -0.69
CA LEU A 81 -9.33 -3.11 0.41
C LEU A 81 -9.04 -4.61 0.31
N THR A 82 -9.05 -5.15 -0.90
CA THR A 82 -8.72 -6.57 -1.13
C THR A 82 -7.26 -6.85 -0.79
N MET A 83 -6.33 -5.98 -1.16
CA MET A 83 -4.89 -6.13 -0.88
C MET A 83 -4.57 -5.96 0.60
N ILE A 84 -5.26 -5.06 1.32
CA ILE A 84 -5.17 -4.96 2.78
C ILE A 84 -5.54 -6.29 3.44
N LYS A 85 -6.64 -6.94 3.01
CA LYS A 85 -7.02 -8.28 3.48
C LYS A 85 -6.01 -9.37 3.11
N GLN A 86 -5.19 -9.14 2.08
CA GLN A 86 -4.14 -10.07 1.64
C GLN A 86 -2.79 -9.83 2.33
N GLY A 87 -2.68 -8.84 3.22
CA GLY A 87 -1.44 -8.62 3.98
C GLY A 87 -0.66 -7.35 3.61
N LEU A 88 -1.23 -6.42 2.81
CA LEU A 88 -0.53 -5.22 2.35
C LEU A 88 0.08 -4.43 3.52
N VAL A 89 -0.67 -4.23 4.60
CA VAL A 89 -0.18 -3.47 5.77
C VAL A 89 0.96 -4.22 6.43
N GLN A 90 0.81 -5.53 6.65
CA GLN A 90 1.81 -6.40 7.28
C GLN A 90 3.13 -6.46 6.49
N LYS A 91 3.08 -6.23 5.17
CA LYS A 91 4.24 -6.19 4.27
C LYS A 91 4.96 -4.84 4.26
N MET A 92 4.36 -3.77 4.78
CA MET A 92 5.06 -2.49 4.97
C MET A 92 6.04 -2.62 6.14
N ASN A 93 7.24 -2.02 6.03
CA ASN A 93 8.27 -2.08 7.07
C ASN A 93 7.65 -1.77 8.44
N TYR A 94 7.96 -2.61 9.44
CA TYR A 94 7.60 -2.38 10.84
C TYR A 94 7.99 -0.96 11.27
N ASP A 95 9.17 -0.46 10.89
CA ASP A 95 9.61 0.90 11.22
C ASP A 95 8.71 1.98 10.58
N LEU A 96 8.18 1.72 9.37
CA LEU A 96 7.27 2.64 8.71
C LEU A 96 5.87 2.58 9.33
N GLN A 97 5.41 1.40 9.76
CA GLN A 97 4.17 1.25 10.52
C GLN A 97 4.27 1.97 11.87
N VAL A 98 5.39 1.77 12.58
CA VAL A 98 5.70 2.44 13.85
C VAL A 98 5.78 3.96 13.63
N ALA A 99 6.49 4.45 12.61
CA ALA A 99 6.59 5.88 12.32
C ALA A 99 5.24 6.53 11.98
N ILE A 100 4.35 5.84 11.25
CA ILE A 100 2.99 6.34 10.96
C ILE A 100 2.15 6.37 12.23
N VAL A 101 2.18 5.29 13.03
CA VAL A 101 1.44 5.21 14.30
C VAL A 101 1.95 6.27 15.27
N GLU A 102 3.26 6.48 15.36
CA GLU A 102 3.89 7.51 16.15
C GLU A 102 3.48 8.91 15.70
N ALA A 103 3.56 9.21 14.39
CA ALA A 103 3.14 10.49 13.84
C ALA A 103 1.66 10.80 14.15
N LEU A 104 0.77 9.80 13.99
CA LEU A 104 -0.64 9.93 14.37
C LEU A 104 -0.80 10.17 15.88
N CYS A 105 0.01 9.52 16.72
CA CYS A 105 -0.02 9.72 18.17
C CYS A 105 0.51 11.08 18.62
N ARG A 106 1.54 11.63 17.95
CA ARG A 106 2.07 12.98 18.22
C ARG A 106 1.14 14.09 17.72
N MET A 107 0.47 13.88 16.60
CA MET A 107 -0.46 14.87 16.02
C MET A 107 -1.84 14.87 16.69
N THR A 108 -2.15 13.86 17.51
CA THR A 108 -3.48 13.67 18.09
C THR A 108 -3.39 13.52 19.62
N PRO A 109 -3.81 14.53 20.40
CA PRO A 109 -3.86 14.42 21.85
C PRO A 109 -4.61 13.17 22.31
N GLU A 110 -4.19 12.58 23.44
CA GLU A 110 -4.73 11.31 23.94
C GLU A 110 -6.27 11.29 24.05
N LYS A 111 -6.87 12.39 24.52
CA LYS A 111 -8.34 12.55 24.58
C LYS A 111 -9.00 12.44 23.20
N GLN A 112 -8.39 12.98 22.14
CA GLN A 112 -8.92 12.88 20.78
C GLN A 112 -8.68 11.51 20.15
N ARG A 113 -7.59 10.82 20.51
CA ARG A 113 -7.34 9.43 20.06
C ARG A 113 -8.42 8.47 20.54
N GLN A 114 -9.00 8.70 21.73
CA GLN A 114 -10.11 7.89 22.26
C GLN A 114 -11.35 7.94 21.35
N GLU A 115 -11.62 9.08 20.72
CA GLU A 115 -12.75 9.27 19.81
C GLU A 115 -12.42 8.82 18.38
N LEU A 116 -11.23 9.18 17.88
CA LEU A 116 -10.84 8.96 16.49
C LEU A 116 -10.44 7.51 16.18
N ALA A 117 -9.99 6.74 17.17
CA ALA A 117 -9.56 5.35 16.97
C ALA A 117 -10.67 4.45 16.38
N CYS A 118 -11.91 4.63 16.83
CA CYS A 118 -13.07 3.89 16.30
C CYS A 118 -13.47 4.32 14.88
N GLN A 119 -13.06 5.53 14.46
CA GLN A 119 -13.27 6.00 13.09
C GLN A 119 -12.15 5.52 12.15
N TRP A 120 -10.92 5.45 12.65
CA TRP A 120 -9.75 5.07 11.85
C TRP A 120 -9.58 3.56 11.69
N PHE A 121 -10.02 2.77 12.68
CA PHE A 121 -9.87 1.32 12.67
C PHE A 121 -11.23 0.63 12.76
N SER A 122 -11.59 -0.11 11.71
CA SER A 122 -12.85 -0.86 11.66
C SER A 122 -12.89 -2.11 12.57
N MET A 123 -11.78 -2.45 13.21
CA MET A 123 -11.70 -3.60 14.13
C MET A 123 -11.51 -3.10 15.56
N ASP A 124 -12.42 -3.48 16.46
CA ASP A 124 -12.40 -3.05 17.85
C ASP A 124 -11.10 -3.40 18.57
N PHE A 125 -10.53 -4.57 18.28
CA PHE A 125 -9.22 -4.98 18.81
C PHE A 125 -8.11 -3.97 18.48
N ILE A 126 -8.06 -3.52 17.22
CA ILE A 126 -7.03 -2.58 16.74
C ILE A 126 -7.31 -1.18 17.26
N ALA A 127 -8.58 -0.75 17.26
CA ALA A 127 -8.99 0.54 17.81
C ALA A 127 -8.62 0.63 19.30
N ASN A 128 -8.90 -0.41 20.09
CA ASN A 128 -8.59 -0.45 21.51
C ASN A 128 -7.08 -0.52 21.78
N ALA A 129 -6.32 -1.27 20.98
CA ALA A 129 -4.86 -1.25 21.06
C ALA A 129 -4.30 0.15 20.80
N PHE A 130 -4.78 0.84 19.76
CA PHE A 130 -4.34 2.20 19.42
C PHE A 130 -4.66 3.24 20.53
N LYS A 131 -5.83 3.12 21.17
CA LYS A 131 -6.23 3.96 22.31
C LYS A 131 -5.30 3.81 23.53
N GLY A 132 -4.68 2.63 23.69
CA GLY A 132 -3.79 2.33 24.81
C GLY A 132 -2.35 2.82 24.62
N ILE A 133 -1.99 3.30 23.44
CA ILE A 133 -0.62 3.72 23.12
C ILE A 133 -0.29 5.02 23.85
N LYS A 134 0.78 5.02 24.65
CA LYS A 134 1.29 6.23 25.29
C LYS A 134 2.40 6.84 24.45
N VAL A 135 2.34 8.15 24.25
CA VAL A 135 3.37 8.85 23.43
C VAL A 135 4.77 8.71 24.05
N SER A 136 4.85 8.59 25.37
CA SER A 136 6.09 8.33 26.11
C SER A 136 6.74 6.97 25.80
N GLU A 137 6.01 6.02 25.18
CA GLU A 137 6.56 4.71 24.79
C GLU A 137 7.35 4.77 23.48
N PHE A 138 7.31 5.89 22.75
CA PHE A 138 8.08 6.09 21.52
C PHE A 138 9.41 6.81 21.74
N GLU A 139 9.70 7.32 22.94
CA GLU A 139 11.00 7.91 23.25
C GLU A 139 12.00 6.81 23.63
N THR A 140 12.72 6.30 22.62
CA THR A 140 13.94 5.48 22.77
C THR A 140 14.96 5.85 21.71
#